data_AF-A0A377CGA7-F1
#
_entry.id   AF-A0A377CGA7-F1
#
_cell.length_a   1.000
_cell.length_b   1.000
_cell.length_c   1.000
_cell.angle_alpha   90.00
_cell.angle_beta   90.00
_cell.angle_gamma   90.00
#
_symmetry.space_group_name_H-M   'P 1'
#
loop_
_entity.id
_entity.type
_entity.pdbx_description
1 polymer ?
#
loop_
_entity_poly.entity_id
_entity_poly.type
_entity_poly.pdbx_seq_one_letter_code
_entity_poly.pdbx_strand_id
1 'polypeptide(L)' 'MRQQVQKLAFELQVRGLMNVQFAVKNNEVYLIEVNPRAARTVPFVSKATGVPLAKVAARVMAGNRWLSRA' A
#
# COMPACT_ATOMS: atom_id res chain seq x y z
N MET A 1 5.28 -4.64 11.25
CA MET A 1 4.24 -4.22 10.28
C MET A 1 4.74 -4.20 8.83
N ARG A 2 5.85 -3.51 8.49
CA ARG A 2 6.33 -3.41 7.08
C ARG A 2 6.57 -4.76 6.40
N GLN A 3 7.25 -5.68 7.08
CA GLN A 3 7.49 -7.04 6.55
C GLN A 3 6.18 -7.80 6.31
N GLN A 4 5.20 -7.70 7.23
CA GLN A 4 3.88 -8.31 7.05
C GLN A 4 3.16 -7.75 5.82
N VAL A 5 3.15 -6.41 5.64
CA VAL A 5 2.52 -5.78 4.46
C VAL A 5 3.18 -6.25 3.16
N GLN A 6 4.51 -6.36 3.12
CA GLN A 6 5.21 -6.84 1.92
C GLN A 6 4.87 -8.30 1.60
N LYS A 7 4.86 -9.18 2.60
CA LYS A 7 4.45 -10.59 2.42
C LYS A 7 3.02 -10.69 1.89
N LEU A 8 2.08 -9.94 2.48
CA LEU A 8 0.69 -9.89 2.04
C LEU A 8 0.54 -9.36 0.62
N ALA A 9 1.32 -8.34 0.23
CA ALA A 9 1.26 -7.77 -1.12
C ALA A 9 1.64 -8.81 -2.19
N PHE A 10 2.67 -9.62 -1.94
CA PHE A 10 3.09 -10.67 -2.87
C PHE A 10 2.12 -11.85 -2.88
N GLU A 11 1.71 -12.33 -1.70
CA GLU A 11 0.80 -13.47 -1.58
C GLU A 11 -0.56 -13.20 -2.22
N LEU A 12 -1.11 -12.00 -2.01
CA LEU A 12 -2.37 -11.57 -2.62
C LEU A 12 -2.21 -11.05 -4.05
N GLN A 13 -1.02 -11.18 -4.64
CA GLN A 13 -0.70 -10.74 -6.01
C GLN A 13 -1.13 -9.31 -6.32
N VAL A 14 -0.98 -8.39 -5.35
CA VAL A 14 -1.45 -7.02 -5.47
C VAL A 14 -0.72 -6.30 -6.62
N ARG A 15 -1.50 -5.72 -7.54
CA ARG A 15 -1.03 -4.80 -8.58
C ARG A 15 -1.72 -3.45 -8.39
N GLY A 16 -0.96 -2.43 -7.99
CA GLY A 16 -1.50 -1.10 -7.67
C GLY A 16 -1.42 -0.79 -6.17
N LEU A 17 -2.53 -0.35 -5.57
CA LEU A 17 -2.59 0.01 -4.15
C LEU A 17 -3.26 -1.09 -3.33
N MET A 18 -2.80 -1.21 -2.08
CA MET A 18 -3.51 -1.91 -1.03
C MET A 18 -3.50 -1.09 0.25
N ASN A 19 -4.46 -1.35 1.11
CA ASN A 19 -4.48 -0.87 2.48
C ASN A 19 -4.54 -2.06 3.43
N VAL A 20 -3.77 -2.00 4.51
CA VAL A 20 -3.77 -3.00 5.57
C VAL A 20 -4.10 -2.31 6.88
N GLN A 21 -5.00 -2.90 7.66
CA GLN A 21 -5.36 -2.42 8.98
C GLN A 21 -4.86 -3.41 10.03
N PHE A 22 -4.19 -2.87 11.04
CA PHE A 22 -3.64 -3.63 12.16
C PHE A 22 -4.21 -3.11 13.47
N ALA A 23 -4.38 -3.99 14.45
CA ALA A 23 -4.51 -3.63 15.86
C ALA A 23 -3.16 -3.82 16.54
N VAL A 24 -2.78 -2.89 17.42
CA VAL A 24 -1.57 -3.01 18.25
C VAL A 24 -1.97 -2.99 19.71
N LYS A 25 -1.69 -4.07 20.44
CA LYS A 25 -1.99 -4.19 21.87
C LYS A 25 -0.83 -4.88 22.56
N ASN A 26 -0.36 -4.33 23.68
CA ASN A 26 0.76 -4.90 24.45
C ASN A 26 2.00 -5.20 23.59
N ASN A 27 2.30 -4.31 22.63
CA ASN A 27 3.39 -4.46 21.66
C ASN A 27 3.24 -5.64 20.67
N GLU A 28 2.11 -6.33 20.68
CA GLU A 28 1.74 -7.33 19.68
C GLU A 28 0.94 -6.71 18.54
N VAL A 29 1.20 -7.18 17.32
CA VAL A 29 0.56 -6.70 16.09
C VAL A 29 -0.39 -7.76 15.55
N TYR A 30 -1.67 -7.42 15.47
CA TYR A 30 -2.73 -8.28 14.93
C TYR A 30 -3.22 -7.73 13.60
N LEU A 31 -3.43 -8.61 12.62
CA LEU A 31 -4.02 -8.25 11.33
C LEU A 31 -5.55 -8.17 11.50
N ILE A 32 -6.16 -7.06 11.06
CA ILE A 32 -7.62 -6.92 11.02
C ILE A 32 -8.12 -7.31 9.64
N GLU A 33 -7.69 -6.56 8.62
CA GLU A 33 -8.10 -6.78 7.23
C GLU A 33 -7.09 -6.24 6.23
N VAL A 34 -7.23 -6.72 4.99
CA VAL A 34 -6.51 -6.22 3.81
C VAL A 34 -7.52 -5.83 2.74
N ASN A 35 -7.40 -4.60 2.24
CA ASN A 35 -8.19 -4.10 1.12
C ASN A 35 -7.27 -3.95 -0.10
N PRO A 36 -7.34 -4.84 -1.12
CA PRO A 36 -6.52 -4.77 -2.33
C PRO A 36 -7.06 -3.70 -3.31
N ARG A 37 -7.24 -2.48 -2.81
CA ARG A 37 -7.72 -1.31 -3.54
C ARG A 37 -7.21 -0.03 -2.88
N ALA A 38 -7.42 1.11 -3.53
CA ALA A 38 -7.19 2.41 -2.92
C ALA A 38 -8.10 2.62 -1.70
N ALA A 39 -7.51 3.09 -0.60
CA ALA A 39 -8.24 3.52 0.59
C ALA A 39 -8.54 5.02 0.57
N ARG A 40 -9.52 5.44 1.37
CA ARG A 40 -9.91 6.85 1.51
C ARG A 40 -8.78 7.76 2.03
N THR A 41 -7.75 7.18 2.65
CA THR A 41 -6.57 7.90 3.17
C THR A 41 -5.53 8.21 2.09
N VAL A 42 -5.63 7.64 0.88
CA VAL A 42 -4.64 7.82 -0.20
C VAL A 42 -4.42 9.31 -0.57
N PRO A 43 -5.47 10.15 -0.74
CA PRO A 43 -5.27 11.57 -1.02
C PRO A 43 -4.51 12.30 0.09
N PHE A 44 -4.84 12.02 1.36
CA PHE A 44 -4.17 12.58 2.52
C PHE A 44 -2.67 12.20 2.54
N VAL A 45 -2.35 10.91 2.42
CA VAL A 45 -0.96 10.43 2.41
C VAL A 45 -0.19 11.00 1.23
N SER A 46 -0.83 11.13 0.06
CA SER A 46 -0.18 11.70 -1.13
C SER A 46 0.23 13.16 -0.91
N LYS A 47 -0.62 13.95 -0.23
CA LYS A 47 -0.29 15.34 0.12
C LYS A 47 0.78 15.43 1.20
N ALA A 48 0.68 14.60 2.24
CA ALA A 48 1.65 14.59 3.33
C ALA A 48 3.07 14.15 2.89
N THR A 49 3.17 13.25 1.91
CA THR A 49 4.46 12.72 1.41
C THR A 49 4.97 13.42 0.16
N GLY A 50 4.15 14.25 -0.51
CA GLY A 50 4.48 14.83 -1.82
C GLY A 50 4.44 13.83 -2.98
N VAL A 51 4.11 12.56 -2.73
CA VAL A 51 4.07 11.51 -3.76
C VAL A 51 2.63 11.31 -4.26
N PRO A 52 2.35 11.42 -5.57
CA PRO A 52 1.01 11.19 -6.11
C PRO A 52 0.72 9.68 -6.20
N LEU A 53 0.43 9.04 -5.07
CA LEU A 53 0.31 7.57 -4.95
C LEU A 53 -0.72 6.96 -5.92
N ALA A 54 -1.88 7.59 -6.09
CA ALA A 54 -2.90 7.12 -7.03
C ALA A 54 -2.39 7.09 -8.49
N LYS A 55 -1.65 8.12 -8.90
CA LYS A 55 -1.03 8.21 -10.24
C LYS A 55 0.04 7.13 -10.43
N VAL A 56 0.85 6.90 -9.40
CA VAL A 56 1.88 5.84 -9.40
C VAL A 56 1.23 4.47 -9.54
N ALA A 57 0.22 4.18 -8.73
CA ALA A 57 -0.49 2.92 -8.76
C ALA A 57 -1.20 2.65 -10.08
N ALA A 58 -1.84 3.66 -10.68
CA ALA A 58 -2.46 3.56 -12.00
C ALA A 58 -1.43 3.20 -13.07
N ARG A 59 -0.23 3.80 -13.02
CA ARG A 59 0.87 3.46 -13.94
C ARG A 59 1.34 2.01 -13.76
N VAL A 60 1.48 1.55 -12.52
CA VAL A 60 1.85 0.16 -12.20
C VAL A 60 0.79 -0.82 -12.74
N MET A 61 -0.49 -0.53 -12.55
CA MET A 61 -1.59 -1.35 -13.08
C MET A 61 -1.60 -1.38 -14.62
N ALA A 62 -1.18 -0.29 -15.27
CA ALA A 62 -1.02 -0.22 -16.73
C ALA A 62 0.27 -0.89 -17.25
N GLY A 63 1.02 -1.61 -16.42
CA GLY A 63 2.25 -2.32 -16.83
C GLY A 63 3.50 -1.46 -16.90
N ASN A 64 3.43 -0.17 -16.56
CA ASN A 64 4.64 0.64 -16.44
C ASN A 64 5.42 0.18 -15.21
N ARG A 65 6.69 -0.19 -15.41
CA ARG A 65 7.61 -0.41 -14.30
C ARG A 65 7.81 0.91 -13.59
N TRP A 66 7.75 0.88 -12.26
CA TRP A 66 8.24 1.99 -11.45
C TRP A 66 9.73 2.13 -11.74
N LEU A 67 10.12 3.13 -12.54
CA LEU A 67 11.52 3.50 -12.71
C LEU A 67 11.94 4.22 -11.44
N SER A 68 12.64 3.52 -10.54
CA SER A 68 13.55 4.19 -9.62
C SER A 68 14.66 4.83 -10.45
N ARG A 69 14.43 6.05 -10.91
CA ARG A 69 15.48 6.98 -11.32
C ARG A 69 15.33 8.24 -10.48
N ALA A 70 15.82 8.13 -9.25
CA ALA A 70 16.53 9.11 -8.44
C ALA A 70 16.88 8.39 -7.13
#